data_AF-A0ABD3ARQ0-F1
#
_entry.id   AF-A0ABD3ARQ0-F1
#
_cell.length_a   1.000
_cell.length_b   1.000
_cell.length_c   1.000
_cell.angle_alpha   90.00
_cell.angle_beta   90.00
_cell.angle_gamma   90.00
#
_symmetry.space_group_name_H-M   'P 1'
#
loop_
_entity.id
_entity.type
_entity.pdbx_description
1 polymer ?
#
loop_
_entity_poly.entity_id
_entity_poly.type
_entity_poly.pdbx_seq_one_letter_code
_entity_poly.pdbx_strand_id
1 'polypeptide(L)'
;MDNSPWKRVLHAKYCQDPPISRSRQSHIWRSINNLSEFLMSGVKWCLGNGTQVGFWTDSWIIDDPLCKIVDNILSAYLNRRVNYWWKHSDWNWQVLEELLPQHYQLLLRSFIIIKDSQNEDKLGWKFSNSGKFSVKSAYGRLMENEDPVPTSSIWKGKGPNRANYLIWLVRHDKLMTSNLKLRMNLVQEDACPICQHTSETTIHAIRDCPWAHQALSNDLGRAGQLNWDLTFRTAVNHIWTWRNKAIHSNQYMALADHVRQIKKQVVETQNAITRVPIHNKEEMLLGWEFPRQAWVKLNVDGSAIGCPGSTGGGGLLRNDQGLWIFGFAVNIGKSTSLVAELWAIWKGLEISWDLGLKHLEIESNSLFGVQIIQEATENQQHYSLINHIRELLSRDWECQLSHYWREGNSCADVLAKMSLGLSLGVTLLPEPPDIVKSDLSADVMGATCKRYVKLS
;
A
#
# COMPACT_ATOMS: atom_id res chain seq x y z
N MET A 1 -21.49 -1.38 -7.33
CA MET A 1 -20.92 -0.01 -7.41
C MET A 1 -21.89 0.96 -6.75
N ASP A 2 -21.37 1.95 -6.04
CA ASP A 2 -22.14 2.92 -5.26
C ASP A 2 -23.11 3.75 -6.15
N ASN A 3 -24.39 3.81 -5.76
CA ASN A 3 -25.49 4.42 -6.53
C ASN A 3 -25.74 5.88 -6.12
N SER A 4 -24.65 6.65 -6.00
CA SER A 4 -24.71 7.99 -5.46
C SER A 4 -25.38 8.99 -6.43
N PRO A 5 -26.21 9.93 -5.94
CA PRO A 5 -26.93 10.88 -6.79
C PRO A 5 -26.03 11.73 -7.71
N TRP A 6 -24.88 12.17 -7.21
CA TRP A 6 -23.94 12.98 -7.99
C TRP A 6 -23.36 12.20 -9.18
N LYS A 7 -23.10 10.89 -9.03
CA LYS A 7 -22.60 10.02 -10.11
C LYS A 7 -23.64 9.89 -11.22
N ARG A 8 -24.91 9.66 -10.86
CA ARG A 8 -26.02 9.57 -11.83
C ARG A 8 -26.15 10.86 -12.63
N VAL A 9 -26.05 12.02 -11.98
CA VAL A 9 -26.10 13.33 -12.66
C VAL A 9 -24.93 13.50 -13.62
N LEU A 10 -23.70 13.21 -13.20
CA LEU A 10 -22.53 13.34 -14.06
C LEU A 10 -22.58 12.36 -15.24
N HIS A 11 -22.95 11.11 -15.02
CA HIS A 11 -23.07 10.10 -16.07
C HIS A 11 -24.16 10.47 -17.07
N ALA A 12 -25.37 10.81 -16.59
CA ALA A 12 -26.47 11.21 -17.45
C ALA A 12 -26.16 12.48 -18.23
N LYS A 13 -25.34 13.39 -17.70
CA LYS A 13 -24.99 14.64 -18.37
C LYS A 13 -23.83 14.47 -19.36
N TYR A 14 -22.75 13.79 -18.97
CA TYR A 14 -21.50 13.83 -19.72
C TYR A 14 -21.08 12.52 -20.38
N CYS A 15 -21.67 11.38 -20.00
CA CYS A 15 -21.39 10.07 -20.61
C CYS A 15 -22.47 9.68 -21.65
N GLN A 16 -23.07 10.67 -22.32
CA GLN A 16 -23.99 10.45 -23.46
C GLN A 16 -23.20 10.37 -24.77
N ASP A 17 -23.79 9.70 -25.76
CA ASP A 17 -23.30 9.69 -27.14
C ASP A 17 -24.30 10.46 -28.03
N PRO A 18 -23.93 11.60 -28.66
CA PRO A 18 -22.61 12.23 -28.65
C PRO A 18 -22.29 13.01 -27.37
N PRO A 19 -21.01 13.18 -27.01
CA PRO A 19 -20.60 13.86 -25.78
C PRO A 19 -20.86 15.37 -25.81
N ILE A 20 -21.14 15.95 -24.63
CA ILE A 20 -21.35 17.39 -24.48
C ILE A 20 -20.09 18.19 -24.87
N SER A 21 -20.29 19.25 -25.67
CA SER A 21 -19.24 20.19 -26.08
C SER A 21 -18.42 20.75 -24.90
N ARG A 22 -17.09 20.87 -25.10
CA ARG A 22 -16.13 21.38 -24.09
C ARG A 22 -16.51 22.73 -23.49
N SER A 23 -17.19 23.60 -24.25
CA SER A 23 -17.61 24.93 -23.80
C SER A 23 -18.71 24.89 -22.72
N ARG A 24 -19.51 23.80 -22.65
CA ARG A 24 -20.63 23.65 -21.70
C ARG A 24 -20.29 22.75 -20.49
N GLN A 25 -19.02 22.38 -20.33
CA GLN A 25 -18.58 21.54 -19.22
C GLN A 25 -18.53 22.32 -17.91
N SER A 26 -19.07 21.75 -16.83
CA SER A 26 -18.94 22.31 -15.48
C SER A 26 -17.48 22.26 -15.01
N HIS A 27 -17.13 23.14 -14.06
CA HIS A 27 -15.81 23.15 -13.43
C HIS A 27 -15.42 21.77 -12.87
N ILE A 28 -16.35 21.08 -12.21
CA ILE A 28 -16.12 19.73 -11.67
C ILE A 28 -15.76 18.73 -12.77
N TRP A 29 -16.47 18.75 -13.92
CA TRP A 29 -16.19 17.82 -15.01
C TRP A 29 -14.85 18.10 -15.69
N ARG A 30 -14.48 19.38 -15.83
CA ARG A 30 -13.13 19.75 -16.31
C ARG A 30 -12.05 19.24 -15.37
N SER A 31 -12.22 19.39 -14.05
CA SER A 31 -11.27 18.85 -13.08
C SER A 31 -11.16 17.32 -13.16
N ILE A 32 -12.27 16.60 -13.35
CA ILE A 32 -12.25 15.14 -13.54
C ILE A 32 -11.54 14.76 -14.84
N ASN A 33 -11.81 15.45 -15.94
CA ASN A 33 -11.13 15.21 -17.22
C ASN A 33 -9.63 15.47 -17.12
N ASN A 34 -9.21 16.52 -16.39
CA ASN A 34 -7.79 16.79 -16.16
C ASN A 34 -7.11 15.68 -15.35
N LEU A 35 -7.86 14.91 -14.56
CA LEU A 35 -7.35 13.74 -13.82
C LEU A 35 -7.55 12.42 -14.58
N SER A 36 -8.22 12.43 -15.74
CA SER A 36 -8.61 11.19 -16.43
C SER A 36 -7.41 10.34 -16.85
N GLU A 37 -6.35 10.96 -17.37
CA GLU A 37 -5.12 10.26 -17.76
C GLU A 37 -4.46 9.56 -16.57
N PHE A 38 -4.34 10.27 -15.44
CA PHE A 38 -3.84 9.70 -14.19
C PHE A 38 -4.73 8.55 -13.70
N LEU A 39 -6.06 8.74 -13.67
CA LEU A 39 -6.99 7.71 -13.25
C LEU A 39 -6.88 6.47 -14.14
N MET A 40 -6.83 6.64 -15.46
CA MET A 40 -6.68 5.53 -16.40
C MET A 40 -5.32 4.83 -16.24
N SER A 41 -4.23 5.56 -15.97
CA SER A 41 -2.93 4.95 -15.69
C SER A 41 -2.94 4.05 -14.45
N GLY A 42 -3.78 4.37 -13.46
CA GLY A 42 -3.94 3.62 -12.21
C GLY A 42 -4.87 2.41 -12.32
N VAL A 43 -5.55 2.22 -13.46
CA VAL A 43 -6.45 1.10 -13.70
C VAL A 43 -5.69 -0.07 -14.35
N LYS A 44 -5.93 -1.29 -13.85
CA LYS A 44 -5.45 -2.55 -14.42
C LYS A 44 -6.59 -3.54 -14.50
N TRP A 45 -6.65 -4.35 -15.55
CA TRP A 45 -7.61 -5.43 -15.64
C TRP A 45 -7.16 -6.62 -14.78
N CYS A 46 -8.12 -7.16 -14.02
CA CYS A 46 -8.05 -8.45 -13.35
C CYS A 46 -8.82 -9.45 -14.21
N LEU A 47 -8.10 -10.45 -14.73
CA LEU A 47 -8.66 -11.41 -15.68
C LEU A 47 -9.66 -12.36 -15.00
N GLY A 48 -10.85 -12.46 -15.57
CA GLY A 48 -11.85 -13.49 -15.29
C GLY A 48 -12.03 -14.37 -16.54
N ASN A 49 -13.20 -14.29 -17.17
CA ASN A 49 -13.57 -15.06 -18.36
C ASN A 49 -12.93 -14.55 -19.67
N GLY A 50 -12.15 -13.47 -19.63
CA GLY A 50 -11.33 -12.98 -20.74
C GLY A 50 -12.11 -12.44 -21.93
N THR A 51 -13.40 -12.15 -21.78
CA THR A 51 -14.29 -11.68 -22.85
C THR A 51 -14.22 -10.17 -23.08
N GLN A 52 -13.86 -9.39 -22.06
CA GLN A 52 -13.81 -7.93 -22.12
C GLN A 52 -12.39 -7.39 -22.32
N VAL A 53 -11.39 -8.11 -21.82
CA VAL A 53 -9.98 -7.69 -21.87
C VAL A 53 -9.39 -7.94 -23.26
N GLY A 54 -8.85 -6.91 -23.89
CA GLY A 54 -8.00 -7.01 -25.07
C GLY A 54 -6.63 -7.57 -24.72
N PHE A 55 -6.21 -8.65 -25.39
CA PHE A 55 -4.97 -9.35 -25.05
C PHE A 55 -3.73 -8.44 -25.20
N TRP A 56 -3.68 -7.67 -26.28
CA TRP A 56 -2.53 -6.82 -26.62
C TRP A 56 -2.70 -5.37 -26.16
N THR A 57 -3.93 -4.85 -26.18
CA THR A 57 -4.22 -3.41 -26.04
C THR A 57 -4.48 -2.97 -24.60
N ASP A 58 -4.83 -3.90 -23.71
CA ASP A 58 -5.14 -3.59 -22.31
C ASP A 58 -3.98 -3.96 -21.38
N SER A 59 -3.88 -3.25 -20.25
CA SER A 59 -2.94 -3.58 -19.16
C SER A 59 -3.60 -4.59 -18.23
N TRP A 60 -3.15 -5.85 -18.30
CA TRP A 60 -3.67 -6.95 -17.48
C TRP A 60 -2.57 -7.88 -16.94
N ILE A 61 -1.58 -8.23 -17.77
CA ILE A 61 -0.39 -8.99 -17.32
C ILE A 61 0.56 -8.08 -16.54
N ILE A 62 0.96 -6.99 -17.18
CA ILE A 62 1.90 -5.99 -16.68
C ILE A 62 1.25 -4.60 -16.71
N ASP A 63 1.95 -3.59 -16.22
CA ASP A 63 1.37 -2.26 -16.03
C ASP A 63 1.14 -1.48 -17.33
N ASP A 64 1.77 -1.91 -18.41
CA ASP A 64 1.55 -1.43 -19.78
C ASP A 64 0.90 -2.49 -20.67
N PRO A 65 0.14 -2.10 -21.71
CA PRO A 65 -0.31 -3.00 -22.75
C PRO A 65 0.85 -3.74 -23.44
N LEU A 66 0.65 -5.02 -23.76
CA LEU A 66 1.69 -5.84 -24.43
C LEU A 66 2.10 -5.27 -25.78
N CYS A 67 1.20 -4.60 -26.51
CA CYS A 67 1.52 -3.99 -27.80
C CYS A 67 2.51 -2.83 -27.75
N LYS A 68 2.81 -2.29 -26.55
CA LYS A 68 3.88 -1.29 -26.38
C LYS A 68 5.27 -1.92 -26.27
N ILE A 69 5.33 -3.23 -26.06
CA ILE A 69 6.57 -3.93 -25.70
C ILE A 69 6.92 -5.03 -26.69
N VAL A 70 5.91 -5.68 -27.26
CA VAL A 70 6.06 -6.69 -28.30
C VAL A 70 5.86 -6.04 -29.66
N ASP A 71 6.92 -6.03 -30.46
CA ASP A 71 6.90 -5.51 -31.83
C ASP A 71 6.27 -6.51 -32.82
N ASN A 72 5.92 -6.02 -34.02
CA ASN A 72 5.46 -6.83 -35.17
C ASN A 72 4.18 -7.66 -34.95
N ILE A 73 3.27 -7.21 -34.08
CA ILE A 73 1.96 -7.84 -33.92
C ILE A 73 1.12 -7.66 -35.19
N LEU A 74 0.65 -8.76 -35.77
CA LEU A 74 -0.27 -8.74 -36.91
C LEU A 74 -1.54 -7.94 -36.56
N SER A 75 -1.99 -7.07 -37.47
CA SER A 75 -3.20 -6.24 -37.27
C SER A 75 -4.45 -7.08 -36.96
N ALA A 76 -4.53 -8.30 -37.49
CA ALA A 76 -5.60 -9.26 -37.22
C ALA A 76 -5.66 -9.75 -35.76
N TYR A 77 -4.56 -9.65 -35.01
CA TYR A 77 -4.45 -10.07 -33.62
C TYR A 77 -4.61 -8.93 -32.62
N LEU A 78 -4.32 -7.68 -33.02
CA LEU A 78 -4.26 -6.54 -32.12
C LEU A 78 -5.53 -6.35 -31.27
N ASN A 79 -6.71 -6.51 -31.88
CA ASN A 79 -8.01 -6.31 -31.23
C ASN A 79 -8.63 -7.59 -30.65
N ARG A 80 -7.89 -8.71 -30.59
CA ARG A 80 -8.39 -9.97 -30.05
C ARG A 80 -8.47 -9.92 -28.52
N ARG A 81 -9.54 -10.47 -27.98
CA ARG A 81 -9.76 -10.62 -26.53
C ARG A 81 -8.88 -11.72 -25.96
N VAL A 82 -8.70 -11.75 -24.65
CA VAL A 82 -7.86 -12.75 -23.97
C VAL A 82 -8.36 -14.17 -24.22
N ASN A 83 -9.68 -14.39 -24.17
CA ASN A 83 -10.28 -15.72 -24.34
C ASN A 83 -10.07 -16.34 -25.74
N TYR A 84 -9.75 -15.54 -26.76
CA TYR A 84 -9.40 -16.01 -28.09
C TYR A 84 -8.14 -16.89 -28.08
N TRP A 85 -7.25 -16.64 -27.13
CA TRP A 85 -5.96 -17.32 -27.00
C TRP A 85 -6.03 -18.57 -26.12
N TRP A 86 -7.22 -19.05 -25.79
CA TRP A 86 -7.42 -20.24 -24.98
C TRP A 86 -7.66 -21.47 -25.87
N LYS A 87 -7.04 -22.60 -25.52
CA LYS A 87 -7.19 -23.88 -26.19
C LYS A 87 -7.33 -25.01 -25.16
N HIS A 88 -8.47 -25.71 -25.19
CA HIS A 88 -8.81 -26.67 -24.14
C HIS A 88 -8.70 -26.04 -22.75
N SER A 89 -8.00 -26.63 -21.80
CA SER A 89 -7.87 -26.11 -20.42
C SER A 89 -6.64 -25.22 -20.21
N ASP A 90 -5.96 -24.81 -21.29
CA ASP A 90 -4.73 -24.02 -21.22
C ASP A 90 -4.69 -22.96 -22.34
N TRP A 91 -3.64 -22.15 -22.35
CA TRP A 91 -3.35 -21.19 -23.39
C TRP A 91 -3.00 -21.89 -24.71
N ASN A 92 -3.24 -21.21 -25.83
CA ASN A 92 -2.83 -21.69 -27.14
C ASN A 92 -1.32 -21.48 -27.35
N TRP A 93 -0.51 -22.28 -26.66
CA TRP A 93 0.95 -22.18 -26.67
C TRP A 93 1.56 -22.35 -28.05
N GLN A 94 0.92 -23.12 -28.95
CA GLN A 94 1.37 -23.29 -30.34
C GLN A 94 1.54 -21.97 -31.08
N VAL A 95 0.76 -20.94 -30.72
CA VAL A 95 0.86 -19.60 -31.33
C VAL A 95 1.57 -18.64 -30.39
N LEU A 96 1.29 -18.71 -29.09
CA LEU A 96 1.81 -17.75 -28.11
C LEU A 96 3.32 -17.88 -27.88
N GLU A 97 3.91 -19.07 -28.03
CA GLU A 97 5.36 -19.25 -27.85
C GLU A 97 6.17 -18.52 -28.92
N GLU A 98 5.65 -18.41 -30.14
CA GLU A 98 6.28 -17.66 -31.23
C GLU A 98 6.07 -16.15 -31.10
N LEU A 99 4.92 -15.73 -30.57
CA LEU A 99 4.53 -14.32 -30.48
C LEU A 99 5.07 -13.60 -29.24
N LEU A 100 5.34 -14.33 -28.16
CA LEU A 100 5.71 -13.72 -26.88
C LEU A 100 7.13 -14.09 -26.45
N PRO A 101 7.93 -13.12 -25.97
CA PRO A 101 9.17 -13.42 -25.26
C PRO A 101 8.94 -14.32 -24.04
N GLN A 102 9.93 -15.17 -23.72
CA GLN A 102 9.87 -16.17 -22.65
C GLN A 102 9.38 -15.60 -21.31
N HIS A 103 9.80 -14.38 -20.97
CA HIS A 103 9.34 -13.66 -19.78
C HIS A 103 7.80 -13.57 -19.67
N TYR A 104 7.12 -13.18 -20.73
CA TYR A 104 5.66 -13.02 -20.73
C TYR A 104 4.94 -14.35 -20.80
N GLN A 105 5.55 -15.36 -21.44
CA GLN A 105 5.03 -16.71 -21.42
C GLN A 105 5.04 -17.28 -19.99
N LEU A 106 6.10 -17.04 -19.21
CA LEU A 106 6.12 -17.43 -17.80
C LEU A 106 4.99 -16.75 -17.04
N LEU A 107 4.85 -15.42 -17.14
CA LEU A 107 3.74 -14.71 -16.50
C LEU A 107 2.37 -15.28 -16.91
N LEU A 108 2.16 -15.59 -18.19
CA LEU A 108 0.92 -16.22 -18.66
C LEU A 108 0.64 -17.58 -18.02
N ARG A 109 1.67 -18.42 -17.81
CA ARG A 109 1.53 -19.72 -17.13
C ARG A 109 0.99 -19.61 -15.70
N SER A 110 1.15 -18.45 -15.05
CA SER A 110 0.54 -18.21 -13.72
C SER A 110 -0.95 -17.90 -13.75
N PHE A 111 -1.54 -17.67 -14.93
CA PHE A 111 -2.98 -17.41 -15.05
C PHE A 111 -3.75 -18.71 -15.25
N ILE A 112 -4.70 -18.98 -14.37
CA ILE A 112 -5.74 -19.98 -14.61
C ILE A 112 -6.73 -19.46 -15.64
N ILE A 113 -7.06 -20.31 -16.60
CA ILE A 113 -8.16 -20.08 -17.52
C ILE A 113 -9.46 -20.52 -16.85
N ILE A 114 -10.28 -19.55 -16.49
CA ILE A 114 -11.60 -19.78 -15.92
C ILE A 114 -12.63 -19.60 -17.03
N LYS A 115 -13.18 -20.72 -17.52
CA LYS A 115 -14.21 -20.71 -18.58
C LYS A 115 -15.61 -20.44 -18.07
N ASP A 116 -15.78 -20.22 -16.77
CA ASP A 116 -17.07 -19.89 -16.20
C ASP A 116 -17.50 -18.49 -16.65
N SER A 117 -18.60 -18.43 -17.39
CA SER A 117 -19.24 -17.19 -17.81
C SER A 117 -19.56 -16.24 -16.65
N GLN A 118 -19.78 -16.75 -15.44
CA GLN A 118 -20.10 -15.95 -14.25
C GLN A 118 -18.90 -15.22 -13.67
N ASN A 119 -17.68 -15.66 -13.98
CA ASN A 119 -16.46 -15.00 -13.51
C ASN A 119 -16.08 -13.86 -14.47
N GLU A 120 -16.74 -12.72 -14.36
CA GLU A 120 -16.51 -11.57 -15.24
C GLU A 120 -15.14 -10.91 -15.01
N ASP A 121 -14.54 -10.39 -16.09
CA ASP A 121 -13.35 -9.54 -16.01
C ASP A 121 -13.62 -8.27 -15.18
N LYS A 122 -12.68 -7.90 -14.29
CA LYS A 122 -12.84 -6.76 -13.38
C LYS A 122 -11.74 -5.73 -13.52
N LEU A 123 -12.04 -4.50 -13.11
CA LEU A 123 -11.04 -3.44 -12.98
C LEU A 123 -10.49 -3.38 -11.56
N GLY A 124 -9.17 -3.43 -11.45
CA GLY A 124 -8.39 -3.23 -10.24
C GLY A 124 -7.67 -1.88 -10.24
N TRP A 125 -7.39 -1.37 -9.04
CA TRP A 125 -6.65 -0.14 -8.79
C TRP A 125 -5.21 -0.44 -8.41
N LYS A 126 -4.25 -0.09 -9.29
CA LYS A 126 -2.81 -0.39 -9.15
C LYS A 126 -2.20 0.17 -7.87
N PHE A 127 -2.69 1.32 -7.39
CA PHE A 127 -2.12 2.01 -6.23
C PHE A 127 -2.73 1.56 -4.90
N SER A 128 -3.42 0.40 -4.85
CA SER A 128 -3.99 -0.15 -3.63
C SER A 128 -3.73 -1.64 -3.51
N ASN A 129 -3.26 -2.04 -2.33
CA ASN A 129 -3.06 -3.45 -1.98
C ASN A 129 -4.34 -4.27 -1.95
N SER A 130 -5.53 -3.66 -1.94
CA SER A 130 -6.82 -4.38 -2.03
C SER A 130 -7.38 -4.44 -3.45
N GLY A 131 -6.70 -3.82 -4.42
CA GLY A 131 -7.23 -3.59 -5.76
C GLY A 131 -8.44 -2.65 -5.81
N LYS A 132 -8.98 -2.21 -4.66
CA LYS A 132 -10.09 -1.26 -4.59
C LYS A 132 -9.57 0.17 -4.68
N PHE A 133 -10.26 0.98 -5.47
CA PHE A 133 -10.01 2.41 -5.54
C PHE A 133 -10.31 3.08 -4.19
N SER A 134 -9.42 3.98 -3.75
CA SER A 134 -9.68 4.88 -2.63
C SER A 134 -9.13 6.26 -2.94
N VAL A 135 -9.82 7.30 -2.47
CA VAL A 135 -9.33 8.68 -2.61
C VAL A 135 -7.96 8.85 -1.94
N LYS A 136 -7.72 8.16 -0.81
CA LYS A 136 -6.45 8.20 -0.09
C LYS A 136 -5.29 7.68 -0.95
N SER A 137 -5.45 6.52 -1.58
CA SER A 137 -4.38 5.94 -2.42
C SER A 137 -4.16 6.75 -3.70
N ALA A 138 -5.24 7.22 -4.34
CA ALA A 138 -5.12 8.09 -5.51
C ALA A 138 -4.42 9.41 -5.18
N TYR A 139 -4.82 10.08 -4.10
CA TYR A 139 -4.22 11.33 -3.65
C TYR A 139 -2.77 11.14 -3.22
N GLY A 140 -2.45 10.06 -2.50
CA GLY A 140 -1.08 9.75 -2.11
C GLY A 140 -0.14 9.62 -3.32
N ARG A 141 -0.61 9.01 -4.42
CA ARG A 141 0.17 8.89 -5.65
C ARG A 141 0.30 10.20 -6.42
N LEU A 142 -0.74 11.05 -6.42
CA LEU A 142 -0.68 12.38 -7.03
C LEU A 142 0.34 13.30 -6.34
N MET A 143 0.49 13.14 -5.02
CA MET A 143 1.37 13.97 -4.19
C MET A 143 2.76 13.37 -3.98
N GLU A 144 3.12 12.28 -4.65
CA GLU A 144 4.40 11.58 -4.43
C GLU A 144 5.63 12.44 -4.78
N ASN A 145 5.48 13.37 -5.73
CA ASN A 145 6.52 14.32 -6.15
C ASN A 145 6.42 15.68 -5.47
N GLU A 146 5.38 15.93 -4.67
CA GLU A 146 5.36 17.11 -3.82
C GLU A 146 6.13 16.80 -2.55
N ASP A 147 7.03 17.70 -2.13
CA ASP A 147 7.67 17.57 -0.82
C ASP A 147 6.57 17.42 0.23
N PRO A 148 6.45 16.24 0.88
CA PRO A 148 5.42 16.07 1.87
C PRO A 148 5.75 17.06 2.97
N VAL A 149 4.92 18.10 3.12
CA VAL A 149 5.02 18.99 4.27
C VAL A 149 4.99 18.07 5.48
N PRO A 150 6.06 17.99 6.29
CA PRO A 150 6.14 16.97 7.34
C PRO A 150 5.10 17.29 8.41
N THR A 151 3.90 16.74 8.27
CA THR A 151 2.79 16.94 9.21
C THR A 151 2.82 15.90 10.32
N SER A 152 3.64 14.84 10.18
CA SER A 152 3.77 13.81 11.20
C SER A 152 4.26 14.36 12.54
N SER A 153 5.13 15.38 12.54
CA SER A 153 5.54 16.10 13.75
C SER A 153 4.41 16.93 14.37
N ILE A 154 3.47 17.43 13.56
CA ILE A 154 2.27 18.12 14.05
C ILE A 154 1.39 17.12 14.81
N TRP A 155 1.19 15.92 14.28
CA TRP A 155 0.31 14.92 14.89
C TRP A 155 0.98 14.12 16.03
N LYS A 156 2.31 14.01 16.05
CA LYS A 156 3.09 13.45 17.17
C LYS A 156 3.22 14.39 18.38
N GLY A 157 2.81 15.65 18.23
CA GLY A 157 2.89 16.64 19.31
C GLY A 157 2.00 16.30 20.49
N LYS A 158 2.42 16.68 21.69
CA LYS A 158 1.77 16.32 22.97
C LYS A 158 0.52 17.16 23.27
N GLY A 159 -0.16 17.70 22.26
CA GLY A 159 -1.34 18.56 22.40
C GLY A 159 -2.66 17.86 22.07
N PRO A 160 -3.82 18.43 22.47
CA PRO A 160 -5.13 17.93 22.05
C PRO A 160 -5.27 17.95 20.51
N ASN A 161 -6.02 17.00 19.94
CA ASN A 161 -6.22 16.89 18.48
C ASN A 161 -6.69 18.19 17.83
N ARG A 162 -7.53 18.97 18.52
CA ARG A 162 -7.97 20.29 18.05
C ARG A 162 -6.81 21.28 17.89
N ALA A 163 -5.86 21.30 18.82
CA ALA A 163 -4.68 22.16 18.73
C ALA A 163 -3.74 21.68 17.61
N ASN A 164 -3.54 20.37 17.46
CA ASN A 164 -2.75 19.80 16.36
C ASN A 164 -3.36 20.14 14.99
N TYR A 165 -4.69 20.03 14.84
CA TYR A 165 -5.38 20.43 13.62
C TYR A 165 -5.24 21.93 13.32
N LEU A 166 -5.30 22.79 14.34
CA LEU A 166 -5.08 24.22 14.15
C LEU A 166 -3.65 24.52 13.68
N ILE A 167 -2.64 23.88 14.28
CA ILE A 167 -1.25 24.02 13.83
C ILE A 167 -1.08 23.53 12.38
N TRP A 168 -1.80 22.49 11.98
CA TRP A 168 -1.86 22.06 10.59
C TRP A 168 -2.42 23.17 9.68
N LEU A 169 -3.53 23.80 10.04
CA LEU A 169 -4.08 24.94 9.28
C LEU A 169 -3.11 26.13 9.21
N VAL A 170 -2.43 26.45 10.32
CA VAL A 170 -1.39 27.49 10.38
C VAL A 170 -0.26 27.17 9.39
N ARG A 171 0.23 25.93 9.39
CA ARG A 171 1.33 25.50 8.53
C ARG A 171 0.98 25.60 7.04
N HIS A 172 -0.27 25.39 6.69
CA HIS A 172 -0.77 25.43 5.31
C HIS A 172 -1.39 26.78 4.91
N ASP A 173 -1.30 27.81 5.76
CA ASP A 173 -1.92 29.12 5.54
C ASP A 173 -3.43 29.04 5.21
N LYS A 174 -4.13 28.16 5.92
CA LYS A 174 -5.56 27.85 5.75
C LYS A 174 -6.45 28.42 6.86
N LEU A 175 -5.92 29.28 7.72
CA LEU A 175 -6.76 30.01 8.67
C LEU A 175 -7.59 31.05 7.92
N MET A 176 -8.88 31.16 8.27
CA MET A 176 -9.83 32.12 7.68
C MET A 176 -9.56 33.56 8.15
N THR A 177 -8.36 34.05 7.88
CA THR A 177 -7.92 35.43 8.10
C THR A 177 -8.48 36.36 7.02
N SER A 178 -8.47 37.67 7.27
CA SER A 178 -8.90 38.66 6.28
C SER A 178 -8.11 38.55 4.97
N ASN A 179 -6.81 38.23 5.01
CA ASN A 179 -6.00 38.03 3.81
C ASN A 179 -6.43 36.81 2.98
N LEU A 180 -6.74 35.68 3.63
CA LEU A 180 -7.28 34.51 2.91
C LEU A 180 -8.67 34.80 2.34
N LYS A 181 -9.53 35.48 3.11
CA LYS A 181 -10.86 35.89 2.64
C LYS A 181 -10.79 36.81 1.43
N LEU A 182 -9.82 37.73 1.38
CA LEU A 182 -9.61 38.61 0.23
C LEU A 182 -9.23 37.81 -1.02
N ARG A 183 -8.29 36.85 -0.89
CA ARG A 183 -7.92 35.93 -1.99
C ARG A 183 -9.10 35.06 -2.47
N MET A 184 -10.08 34.80 -1.61
CA MET A 184 -11.31 34.08 -1.94
C MET A 184 -12.44 35.01 -2.45
N ASN A 185 -12.19 36.31 -2.61
CA ASN A 185 -13.18 37.34 -2.96
C ASN A 185 -14.38 37.42 -1.98
N LEU A 186 -14.15 37.16 -0.70
CA LEU A 186 -15.18 37.23 0.35
C LEU A 186 -15.22 38.57 1.10
N VAL A 187 -14.16 39.38 1.00
CA VAL A 187 -14.03 40.71 1.60
C VAL A 187 -13.31 41.64 0.63
N GLN A 188 -13.42 42.96 0.82
CA GLN A 188 -12.77 43.98 -0.03
C GLN A 188 -11.38 44.39 0.46
N GLU A 189 -11.12 44.26 1.76
CA GLU A 189 -9.87 44.66 2.41
C GLU A 189 -9.39 43.53 3.32
N ASP A 190 -8.08 43.44 3.53
CA ASP A 190 -7.46 42.42 4.36
C ASP A 190 -6.97 42.91 5.74
N ALA A 191 -7.37 44.11 6.16
CA ALA A 191 -7.02 44.65 7.46
C ALA A 191 -7.44 43.71 8.61
N CYS A 192 -6.61 43.66 9.66
CA CYS A 192 -6.91 42.88 10.85
C CYS A 192 -8.13 43.43 11.58
N PRO A 193 -9.16 42.62 11.85
CA PRO A 193 -10.37 43.08 12.53
C PRO A 193 -10.13 43.45 14.00
N ILE A 194 -9.00 43.00 14.58
CA ILE A 194 -8.62 43.32 15.96
C ILE A 194 -7.76 44.58 16.01
N CYS A 195 -6.60 44.57 15.34
CA CYS A 195 -5.67 45.70 15.44
C CYS A 195 -5.97 46.80 14.43
N GLN A 196 -6.59 46.51 13.28
CA GLN A 196 -6.93 47.46 12.22
C GLN A 196 -5.76 48.19 11.54
N HIS A 197 -4.51 47.88 11.87
CA HIS A 197 -3.33 48.61 11.37
C HIS A 197 -2.59 47.90 10.23
N THR A 198 -2.75 46.58 10.09
CA THR A 198 -1.98 45.78 9.12
C THR A 198 -2.84 44.68 8.51
N SER A 199 -2.43 44.18 7.35
CA SER A 199 -3.01 43.00 6.71
C SER A 199 -2.96 41.78 7.64
N GLU A 200 -4.10 41.12 7.83
CA GLU A 200 -4.20 39.93 8.66
C GLU A 200 -3.72 38.69 7.90
N THR A 201 -2.43 38.43 7.98
CA THR A 201 -1.86 37.13 7.62
C THR A 201 -2.07 36.10 8.74
N THR A 202 -1.86 34.82 8.43
CA THR A 202 -1.86 33.75 9.45
C THR A 202 -0.90 34.06 10.60
N ILE A 203 0.32 34.51 10.30
CA ILE A 203 1.34 34.85 11.31
C ILE A 203 0.94 36.10 12.08
N HIS A 204 0.35 37.10 11.42
CA HIS A 204 -0.18 38.27 12.12
C HIS A 204 -1.25 37.88 13.14
N ALA A 205 -2.24 37.08 12.73
CA ALA A 205 -3.34 36.68 13.59
C ALA A 205 -2.91 35.91 14.85
N ILE A 206 -1.83 35.12 14.78
CA ILE A 206 -1.39 34.26 15.88
C ILE A 206 -0.17 34.77 16.65
N ARG A 207 0.61 35.73 16.10
CA ARG A 207 1.89 36.19 16.68
C ARG A 207 2.08 37.70 16.62
N ASP A 208 2.01 38.30 15.42
CA ASP A 208 2.47 39.71 15.25
C ASP A 208 1.40 40.75 15.63
N CYS A 209 0.13 40.36 15.68
CA CYS A 209 -0.92 41.22 16.18
C CYS A 209 -0.60 41.61 17.64
N PRO A 210 -0.62 42.91 18.01
CA PRO A 210 -0.30 43.35 19.38
C PRO A 210 -1.07 42.58 20.45
N TRP A 211 -2.32 42.21 20.18
CA TRP A 211 -3.15 41.37 21.06
C TRP A 211 -2.61 39.95 21.22
N ALA A 212 -2.18 39.31 20.13
CA ALA A 212 -1.58 37.99 20.17
C ALA A 212 -0.19 38.02 20.82
N HIS A 213 0.63 39.01 20.46
CA HIS A 213 1.96 39.21 21.02
C HIS A 213 1.94 39.38 22.53
N GLN A 214 0.98 40.15 23.06
CA GLN A 214 0.81 40.32 24.50
C GLN A 214 0.44 39.00 25.19
N ALA A 215 -0.46 38.20 24.61
CA ALA A 215 -0.83 36.88 25.14
C ALA A 215 0.34 35.88 25.10
N LEU A 216 1.25 36.04 24.15
CA LEU A 216 2.48 35.23 24.00
C LEU A 216 3.67 35.73 24.83
N SER A 217 3.52 36.84 25.55
CA SER A 217 4.63 37.50 26.26
C SER A 217 5.30 36.63 27.35
N ASN A 218 6.46 37.10 27.83
CA ASN A 218 7.50 36.38 28.61
C ASN A 218 7.03 35.52 29.81
N ASP A 219 5.81 35.67 30.31
CA ASP A 219 5.27 34.88 31.41
C ASP A 219 4.94 33.43 31.05
N LEU A 220 4.81 33.09 29.76
CA LEU A 220 4.67 31.70 29.31
C LEU A 220 6.01 30.94 29.31
N GLY A 221 7.13 31.65 29.07
CA GLY A 221 8.49 31.06 28.98
C GLY A 221 9.21 30.87 30.32
N ARG A 222 8.80 31.60 31.38
CA ARG A 222 9.37 31.45 32.74
C ARG A 222 8.90 30.21 33.50
N ALA A 223 8.03 29.39 32.90
CA ALA A 223 7.57 28.13 33.46
C ALA A 223 8.56 27.00 33.14
N GLY A 224 9.71 26.98 33.82
CA GLY A 224 10.76 25.97 33.67
C GLY A 224 10.35 24.51 34.00
N GLN A 225 9.06 24.25 34.21
CA GLN A 225 8.48 22.92 34.49
C GLN A 225 7.50 22.42 33.40
N LEU A 226 7.12 23.25 32.42
CA LEU A 226 6.08 22.88 31.44
C LEU A 226 6.68 22.47 30.10
N ASN A 227 6.08 21.45 29.46
CA ASN A 227 6.49 20.99 28.14
C ASN A 227 6.22 22.07 27.08
N TRP A 228 7.28 22.59 26.45
CA TRP A 228 7.16 23.69 25.50
C TRP A 228 6.30 23.39 24.27
N ASP A 229 6.37 22.18 23.70
CA ASP A 229 5.54 21.78 22.55
C ASP A 229 4.05 21.83 22.91
N LEU A 230 3.67 21.34 24.09
CA LEU A 230 2.30 21.43 24.60
C LEU A 230 1.89 22.88 24.91
N THR A 231 2.76 23.67 25.54
CA THR A 231 2.50 25.08 25.86
C THR A 231 2.24 25.90 24.60
N PHE A 232 3.11 25.77 23.60
CA PHE A 232 3.00 26.48 22.33
C PHE A 232 1.69 26.16 21.61
N ARG A 233 1.35 24.87 21.48
CA ARG A 233 0.11 24.42 20.82
C ARG A 233 -1.15 24.92 21.52
N THR A 234 -1.14 24.87 22.85
CA THR A 234 -2.24 25.35 23.68
C THR A 234 -2.42 26.86 23.53
N ALA A 235 -1.31 27.61 23.53
CA ALA A 235 -1.34 29.06 23.36
C ALA A 235 -1.91 29.47 21.99
N VAL A 236 -1.45 28.85 20.88
CA VAL A 236 -1.96 29.14 19.54
C VAL A 236 -3.46 28.83 19.44
N ASN A 237 -3.91 27.70 19.98
CA ASN A 237 -5.34 27.34 19.99
C ASN A 237 -6.19 28.31 20.82
N HIS A 238 -5.66 28.78 21.95
CA HIS A 238 -6.32 29.78 22.79
C HIS A 238 -6.45 31.12 22.07
N ILE A 239 -5.36 31.64 21.51
CA ILE A 239 -5.33 32.92 20.79
C ILE A 239 -6.32 32.91 19.63
N TRP A 240 -6.32 31.86 18.81
CA TRP A 240 -7.24 31.74 17.68
C TRP A 240 -8.71 31.67 18.14
N THR A 241 -9.00 30.87 19.17
CA THR A 241 -10.37 30.73 19.68
C THR A 241 -10.87 32.04 20.28
N TRP A 242 -10.02 32.73 21.05
CA TRP A 242 -10.36 34.01 21.64
C TRP A 242 -10.56 35.10 20.62
N ARG A 243 -9.66 35.23 19.63
CA ARG A 243 -9.83 36.15 18.49
C ARG A 243 -11.21 36.00 17.87
N ASN A 244 -11.63 34.75 17.59
CA ASN A 244 -12.93 34.50 16.97
C ASN A 244 -14.10 34.90 17.89
N LYS A 245 -13.97 34.71 19.21
CA LYS A 245 -14.98 35.18 20.18
C LYS A 245 -15.05 36.70 20.27
N ALA A 246 -13.91 37.39 20.21
CA ALA A 246 -13.87 38.85 20.19
C ALA A 246 -14.59 39.40 18.95
N ILE A 247 -14.31 38.84 17.77
CA ILE A 247 -14.89 39.31 16.49
C ILE A 247 -16.38 38.96 16.37
N HIS A 248 -16.77 37.73 16.70
CA HIS A 248 -18.12 37.22 16.40
C HIS A 248 -19.09 37.28 17.57
N SER A 249 -18.60 37.46 18.79
CA SER A 249 -19.42 37.44 20.01
C SER A 249 -19.17 38.64 20.92
N ASN A 250 -18.32 39.59 20.51
CA ASN A 250 -17.94 40.79 21.26
C ASN A 250 -17.47 40.48 22.70
N GLN A 251 -16.86 39.31 22.89
CA GLN A 251 -16.37 38.83 24.19
C GLN A 251 -14.88 39.19 24.35
N TYR A 252 -14.62 40.23 25.14
CA TYR A 252 -13.27 40.65 25.50
C TYR A 252 -12.89 40.15 26.89
N MET A 253 -11.60 39.90 27.08
CA MET A 253 -11.02 39.40 28.32
C MET A 253 -9.75 40.18 28.64
N ALA A 254 -9.42 40.29 29.92
CA ALA A 254 -8.18 40.94 30.35
C ALA A 254 -6.96 40.06 30.04
N LEU A 255 -5.82 40.69 29.76
CA LEU A 255 -4.58 40.01 29.40
C LEU A 255 -4.15 38.94 30.41
N ALA A 256 -4.25 39.26 31.71
CA ALA A 256 -3.87 38.35 32.79
C ALA A 256 -4.70 37.05 32.80
N ASP A 257 -5.96 37.10 32.35
CA ASP A 257 -6.83 35.94 32.29
C ASP A 257 -6.47 35.00 31.13
N HIS A 258 -5.92 35.54 30.02
CA HIS A 258 -5.44 34.71 28.92
C HIS A 258 -4.26 33.84 29.33
N VAL A 259 -3.24 34.43 29.97
CA VAL A 259 -2.06 33.71 30.44
C VAL A 259 -2.44 32.65 31.48
N ARG A 260 -3.35 32.99 32.40
CA ARG A 260 -3.85 32.05 33.42
C ARG A 260 -4.57 30.84 32.79
N GLN A 261 -5.43 31.06 31.80
CA GLN A 261 -6.17 29.98 31.13
C GLN A 261 -5.25 29.06 30.32
N ILE A 262 -4.28 29.61 29.59
CA ILE A 262 -3.28 28.80 28.86
C ILE A 262 -2.52 27.89 29.84
N LYS A 263 -2.00 28.45 30.94
CA LYS A 263 -1.26 27.67 31.96
C LYS A 263 -2.13 26.55 32.55
N LYS A 264 -3.38 26.83 32.88
CA LYS A 264 -4.33 25.84 33.39
C LYS A 264 -4.51 24.67 32.42
N GLN A 265 -4.79 24.95 31.14
CA GLN A 265 -5.01 23.92 30.11
C GLN A 265 -3.76 23.06 29.86
N VAL A 266 -2.57 23.66 29.91
CA VAL A 266 -1.30 22.92 29.76
C VAL A 266 -1.13 21.91 30.90
N VAL A 267 -1.32 22.33 32.14
CA VAL A 267 -1.19 21.44 33.32
C VAL A 267 -2.20 20.29 33.27
N GLU A 268 -3.46 20.59 32.96
CA GLU A 268 -4.52 19.57 32.83
C GLU A 268 -4.17 18.53 31.75
N THR A 269 -3.69 18.99 30.59
CA THR A 269 -3.31 18.10 29.49
C THR A 269 -2.06 17.28 29.81
N GLN A 270 -1.07 17.87 30.46
CA GLN A 270 0.17 17.18 30.85
C GLN A 270 -0.11 16.03 31.83
N ASN A 271 -1.00 16.26 32.80
CA ASN A 271 -1.42 15.25 33.78
C ASN A 271 -2.20 14.09 33.13
N ALA A 272 -2.96 14.36 32.07
CA ALA A 272 -3.68 13.31 31.33
C ALA A 272 -2.72 12.41 30.53
N ILE A 273 -1.67 12.99 29.93
CA ILE A 273 -0.70 12.26 29.09
C ILE A 273 0.16 11.30 29.92
N THR A 274 0.59 11.70 31.13
CA THR A 274 1.42 10.87 32.00
C THR A 274 0.73 9.63 32.56
N ARG A 275 -0.59 9.49 32.39
CA ARG A 275 -1.36 8.33 32.84
C ARG A 275 -1.41 7.17 31.82
N VAL A 276 -0.80 7.31 30.64
CA VAL A 276 -0.79 6.25 29.60
C VAL A 276 0.41 5.31 29.81
N PRO A 277 0.23 3.96 29.86
CA PRO A 277 1.33 3.02 30.07
C PRO A 277 2.35 3.01 28.90
N ILE A 278 3.62 2.84 29.23
CA ILE A 278 4.69 2.58 28.25
C ILE A 278 4.60 1.11 27.82
N HIS A 279 4.44 0.81 26.53
CA HIS A 279 4.45 -0.56 26.03
C HIS A 279 5.86 -1.19 26.18
N ASN A 280 5.96 -2.28 26.96
CA ASN A 280 7.17 -3.09 27.08
C ASN A 280 7.42 -3.90 25.79
N LYS A 281 8.69 -4.07 25.42
CA LYS A 281 9.13 -4.99 24.36
C LYS A 281 9.68 -6.26 24.99
N GLU A 282 9.39 -7.43 24.41
CA GLU A 282 9.96 -8.71 24.80
C GLU A 282 11.01 -9.20 23.78
N GLU A 283 12.02 -9.94 24.27
CA GLU A 283 13.06 -10.60 23.47
C GLU A 283 12.62 -12.04 23.16
N MET A 284 12.69 -12.43 21.89
CA MET A 284 12.39 -13.78 21.41
C MET A 284 13.58 -14.34 20.64
N LEU A 285 13.84 -15.64 20.80
CA LEU A 285 14.80 -16.41 19.99
C LEU A 285 14.03 -17.16 18.91
N LEU A 286 14.41 -16.97 17.64
CA LEU A 286 13.72 -17.52 16.48
C LEU A 286 14.71 -18.31 15.62
N GLY A 287 14.32 -19.48 15.15
CA GLY A 287 15.09 -20.34 14.25
C GLY A 287 14.15 -21.24 13.46
N TRP A 288 14.66 -22.04 12.54
CA TRP A 288 13.83 -23.01 11.84
C TRP A 288 13.34 -24.11 12.79
N GLU A 289 12.10 -24.54 12.61
CA GLU A 289 11.47 -25.60 13.42
C GLU A 289 11.12 -26.80 12.54
N PHE A 290 11.31 -28.00 13.08
CA PHE A 290 10.87 -29.24 12.41
C PHE A 290 9.35 -29.26 12.20
N PRO A 291 8.85 -29.84 11.09
CA PRO A 291 7.41 -30.04 10.94
C PRO A 291 6.89 -31.11 11.91
N ARG A 292 5.57 -31.25 11.96
CA ARG A 292 4.93 -32.40 12.63
C ARG A 292 5.50 -33.73 12.14
N GLN A 293 5.46 -34.74 13.02
CA GLN A 293 5.88 -36.09 12.67
C GLN A 293 5.11 -36.61 11.44
N ALA A 294 5.81 -37.21 10.49
CA ALA A 294 5.31 -37.67 9.19
C ALA A 294 4.78 -36.57 8.24
N TRP A 295 5.05 -35.30 8.53
CA TRP A 295 4.77 -34.18 7.62
C TRP A 295 6.02 -33.73 6.89
N VAL A 296 5.81 -33.08 5.75
CA VAL A 296 6.87 -32.41 5.00
C VAL A 296 6.73 -30.90 5.19
N LYS A 297 7.86 -30.20 5.38
CA LYS A 297 7.91 -28.74 5.45
C LYS A 297 8.39 -28.17 4.13
N LEU A 298 7.58 -27.30 3.54
CA LEU A 298 7.90 -26.46 2.40
C LEU A 298 8.22 -25.04 2.90
N ASN A 299 9.48 -24.65 2.84
CA ASN A 299 9.90 -23.26 3.06
C ASN A 299 10.06 -22.57 1.70
N VAL A 300 9.45 -21.41 1.52
CA VAL A 300 9.50 -20.64 0.28
C VAL A 300 9.81 -19.17 0.53
N ASP A 301 10.44 -18.53 -0.45
CA ASP A 301 10.74 -17.10 -0.41
C ASP A 301 10.74 -16.47 -1.81
N GLY A 302 10.39 -15.18 -1.86
CA GLY A 302 10.47 -14.34 -3.04
C GLY A 302 11.69 -13.41 -2.99
N SER A 303 12.31 -13.16 -4.14
CA SER A 303 13.40 -12.19 -4.28
C SER A 303 13.12 -11.23 -5.43
N ALA A 304 13.23 -9.93 -5.16
CA ALA A 304 13.11 -8.88 -6.17
C ALA A 304 14.17 -7.79 -5.95
N ILE A 305 14.97 -7.51 -6.98
CA ILE A 305 15.94 -6.41 -7.01
C ILE A 305 15.32 -5.25 -7.81
N GLY A 306 14.72 -4.30 -7.10
CA GLY A 306 13.96 -3.18 -7.65
C GLY A 306 12.45 -3.46 -7.74
N CYS A 307 11.65 -2.42 -8.01
CA CYS A 307 10.20 -2.55 -8.17
C CYS A 307 9.67 -1.59 -9.25
N PRO A 308 9.37 -2.07 -10.47
CA PRO A 308 9.61 -3.43 -10.97
C PRO A 308 11.11 -3.71 -11.20
N GLY A 309 11.54 -4.95 -11.01
CA GLY A 309 12.96 -5.32 -11.02
C GLY A 309 13.23 -6.80 -11.28
N SER A 310 14.50 -7.21 -11.28
CA SER A 310 14.85 -8.63 -11.48
C SER A 310 14.24 -9.46 -10.35
N THR A 311 13.41 -10.43 -10.70
CA THR A 311 12.48 -11.11 -9.79
C THR A 311 12.58 -12.62 -9.98
N GLY A 312 12.61 -13.32 -8.86
CA GLY A 312 12.59 -14.77 -8.82
C GLY A 312 12.18 -15.26 -7.44
N GLY A 313 12.05 -16.57 -7.28
CA GLY A 313 11.63 -17.20 -6.04
C GLY A 313 12.38 -18.50 -5.84
N GLY A 314 12.24 -19.10 -4.67
CA GLY A 314 12.86 -20.37 -4.38
C GLY A 314 12.23 -21.03 -3.17
N GLY A 315 12.54 -22.31 -3.01
CA GLY A 315 12.08 -23.06 -1.87
C GLY A 315 12.64 -24.46 -1.80
N LEU A 316 12.39 -25.08 -0.67
CA LEU A 316 12.87 -26.42 -0.36
C LEU A 316 11.83 -27.19 0.44
N LEU A 317 11.81 -28.50 0.21
CA LEU A 317 11.04 -29.51 0.92
C LEU A 317 11.96 -30.30 1.84
N ARG A 318 11.56 -30.41 3.11
CA ARG A 318 12.28 -31.17 4.14
C ARG A 318 11.33 -32.14 4.84
N ASN A 319 11.80 -33.33 5.15
CA ASN A 319 11.01 -34.29 5.95
C ASN A 319 10.98 -33.87 7.44
N ASP A 320 10.30 -34.68 8.25
CA ASP A 320 10.20 -34.52 9.71
C ASP A 320 11.51 -34.72 10.47
N GLN A 321 12.58 -35.14 9.78
CA GLN A 321 13.95 -35.21 10.30
C GLN A 321 14.82 -34.05 9.81
N GLY A 322 14.25 -33.07 9.10
CA GLY A 322 14.96 -31.92 8.53
C GLY A 322 15.84 -32.26 7.32
N LEU A 323 15.76 -33.49 6.80
CA LEU A 323 16.51 -33.92 5.63
C LEU A 323 15.88 -33.36 4.35
N TRP A 324 16.74 -32.98 3.41
CA TRP A 324 16.34 -32.49 2.09
C TRP A 324 15.60 -33.57 1.30
N ILE A 325 14.41 -33.22 0.81
CA ILE A 325 13.64 -34.05 -0.14
C ILE A 325 13.84 -33.52 -1.55
N PHE A 326 13.67 -32.21 -1.72
CA PHE A 326 13.70 -31.55 -3.02
C PHE A 326 13.82 -30.03 -2.84
N GLY A 327 14.32 -29.32 -3.83
CA GLY A 327 14.27 -27.86 -3.87
C GLY A 327 14.05 -27.33 -5.27
N PHE A 328 13.84 -26.03 -5.36
CA PHE A 328 13.65 -25.34 -6.62
C PHE A 328 14.08 -23.88 -6.52
N ALA A 329 14.38 -23.32 -7.68
CA ALA A 329 14.59 -21.90 -7.89
C ALA A 329 13.85 -21.48 -9.16
N VAL A 330 13.15 -20.35 -9.14
CA VAL A 330 12.39 -19.84 -10.29
C VAL A 330 12.83 -18.43 -10.64
N ASN A 331 13.36 -18.23 -11.85
CA ASN A 331 13.61 -16.91 -12.38
C ASN A 331 12.41 -16.44 -13.20
N ILE A 332 11.73 -15.40 -12.71
CA ILE A 332 10.49 -14.87 -13.30
C ILE A 332 10.81 -13.72 -14.26
N GLY A 333 12.04 -13.17 -14.25
CA GLY A 333 12.44 -12.03 -15.06
C GLY A 333 12.16 -10.70 -14.37
N LYS A 334 11.32 -9.81 -14.94
CA LYS A 334 11.05 -8.49 -14.37
C LYS A 334 9.63 -8.38 -13.82
N SER A 335 9.51 -8.27 -12.50
CA SER A 335 8.22 -8.20 -11.81
C SER A 335 8.32 -7.48 -10.46
N THR A 336 7.34 -7.70 -9.58
CA THR A 336 7.27 -7.15 -8.21
C THR A 336 7.61 -8.21 -7.17
N SER A 337 7.96 -7.78 -5.96
CA SER A 337 8.22 -8.69 -4.83
C SER A 337 7.03 -9.60 -4.53
N LEU A 338 5.80 -9.07 -4.56
CA LEU A 338 4.59 -9.88 -4.34
C LEU A 338 4.47 -11.03 -5.36
N VAL A 339 4.77 -10.78 -6.64
CA VAL A 339 4.73 -11.82 -7.67
C VAL A 339 5.79 -12.88 -7.38
N ALA A 340 6.97 -12.47 -6.92
CA ALA A 340 8.04 -13.37 -6.48
C ALA A 340 7.55 -14.36 -5.41
N GLU A 341 6.93 -13.83 -4.34
CA GLU A 341 6.38 -14.62 -3.23
C GLU A 341 5.30 -15.60 -3.69
N LEU A 342 4.32 -15.11 -4.45
CA LEU A 342 3.20 -15.92 -4.93
C LEU A 342 3.68 -17.04 -5.88
N TRP A 343 4.67 -16.75 -6.73
CA TRP A 343 5.27 -17.77 -7.59
C TRP A 343 6.05 -18.81 -6.81
N ALA A 344 6.80 -18.42 -5.78
CA ALA A 344 7.49 -19.37 -4.92
C ALA A 344 6.50 -20.32 -4.21
N ILE A 345 5.42 -19.77 -3.64
CA ILE A 345 4.34 -20.55 -3.01
C ILE A 345 3.67 -21.48 -4.04
N TRP A 346 3.21 -20.94 -5.16
CA TRP A 346 2.53 -21.72 -6.21
C TRP A 346 3.41 -22.87 -6.70
N LYS A 347 4.66 -22.57 -7.05
CA LYS A 347 5.55 -23.60 -7.61
C LYS A 347 5.95 -24.65 -6.58
N GLY A 348 6.15 -24.25 -5.34
CA GLY A 348 6.41 -25.19 -4.25
C GLY A 348 5.22 -26.13 -4.02
N LEU A 349 3.98 -25.62 -4.04
CA LEU A 349 2.77 -26.44 -3.94
C LEU A 349 2.60 -27.40 -5.13
N GLU A 350 2.83 -26.91 -6.35
CA GLU A 350 2.75 -27.73 -7.57
C GLU A 350 3.74 -28.90 -7.50
N ILE A 351 5.02 -28.63 -7.18
CA ILE A 351 6.05 -29.67 -7.02
C ILE A 351 5.66 -30.66 -5.91
N SER A 352 5.17 -30.17 -4.77
CA SER A 352 4.77 -31.00 -3.64
C SER A 352 3.62 -31.95 -4.00
N TRP A 353 2.66 -31.46 -4.78
CA TRP A 353 1.55 -32.26 -5.28
C TRP A 353 2.04 -33.32 -6.28
N ASP A 354 2.91 -32.95 -7.22
CA ASP A 354 3.46 -33.85 -8.23
C ASP A 354 4.35 -34.95 -7.61
N LEU A 355 5.00 -34.67 -6.48
CA LEU A 355 5.71 -35.66 -5.66
C LEU A 355 4.77 -36.61 -4.89
N GLY A 356 3.46 -36.38 -4.93
CA GLY A 356 2.46 -37.23 -4.27
C GLY A 356 2.37 -37.04 -2.75
N LEU A 357 2.82 -35.91 -2.23
CA LEU A 357 2.78 -35.63 -0.79
C LEU A 357 1.33 -35.48 -0.29
N LYS A 358 1.08 -35.93 0.95
CA LYS A 358 -0.26 -35.90 1.56
C LYS A 358 -0.40 -34.99 2.77
N HIS A 359 0.70 -34.65 3.44
CA HIS A 359 0.70 -33.77 4.61
C HIS A 359 1.84 -32.75 4.48
N LEU A 360 1.48 -31.47 4.36
CA LEU A 360 2.41 -30.39 4.03
C LEU A 360 2.23 -29.16 4.92
N GLU A 361 3.29 -28.74 5.58
CA GLU A 361 3.40 -27.43 6.23
C GLU A 361 4.10 -26.47 5.27
N ILE A 362 3.46 -25.34 4.94
CA ILE A 362 4.03 -24.32 4.05
C ILE A 362 4.34 -23.07 4.86
N GLU A 363 5.58 -22.60 4.80
CA GLU A 363 6.06 -21.39 5.47
C GLU A 363 6.63 -20.40 4.46
N SER A 364 6.09 -19.18 4.48
CA SER A 364 6.63 -18.01 3.78
C SER A 364 6.98 -16.92 4.78
N ASN A 365 8.03 -16.16 4.52
CA ASN A 365 8.37 -14.99 5.33
C ASN A 365 7.53 -13.74 4.98
N SER A 366 6.67 -13.83 3.96
CA SER A 366 5.86 -12.74 3.46
C SER A 366 4.48 -12.77 4.10
N LEU A 367 4.32 -12.04 5.21
CA LEU A 367 3.03 -11.93 5.90
C LEU A 367 1.92 -11.49 4.93
N PHE A 368 2.23 -10.52 4.08
CA PHE A 368 1.30 -10.04 3.06
C PHE A 368 1.01 -11.10 1.99
N GLY A 369 2.01 -11.87 1.55
CA GLY A 369 1.83 -12.98 0.62
C GLY A 369 0.93 -14.08 1.17
N VAL A 370 1.03 -14.40 2.46
CA VAL A 370 0.14 -15.37 3.13
C VAL A 370 -1.27 -14.81 3.31
N GLN A 371 -1.40 -13.58 3.81
CA GLN A 371 -2.70 -12.94 4.05
C GLN A 371 -3.49 -12.73 2.75
N ILE A 372 -2.83 -12.31 1.67
CA ILE A 372 -3.52 -12.06 0.40
C ILE A 372 -4.09 -13.36 -0.19
N ILE A 373 -3.45 -14.51 0.03
CA ILE A 373 -3.99 -15.82 -0.36
C ILE A 373 -5.27 -16.13 0.39
N GLN A 374 -5.47 -15.65 1.62
CA GLN A 374 -6.69 -15.90 2.39
C GLN A 374 -7.78 -14.85 2.08
N GLU A 375 -7.40 -13.59 1.93
CA GLU A 375 -8.34 -12.45 1.95
C GLU A 375 -8.65 -11.85 0.58
N ALA A 376 -7.85 -12.15 -0.47
CA ALA A 376 -8.02 -11.50 -1.77
C ALA A 376 -9.39 -11.74 -2.40
N THR A 377 -9.92 -10.67 -2.99
CA THR A 377 -11.13 -10.65 -3.81
C THR A 377 -10.79 -10.55 -5.29
N GLU A 378 -11.73 -10.82 -6.19
CA GLU A 378 -11.51 -10.84 -7.66
C GLU A 378 -10.97 -9.52 -8.24
N ASN A 379 -11.10 -8.39 -7.53
CA ASN A 379 -10.54 -7.11 -7.95
C ASN A 379 -9.04 -6.96 -7.62
N GLN A 380 -8.46 -7.91 -6.89
CA GLN A 380 -7.07 -7.92 -6.47
C GLN A 380 -6.17 -8.18 -7.68
N GLN A 381 -5.01 -7.53 -7.74
CA GLN A 381 -4.00 -7.88 -8.74
C GLN A 381 -3.48 -9.30 -8.50
N HIS A 382 -3.15 -10.01 -9.59
CA HIS A 382 -2.70 -11.40 -9.53
C HIS A 382 -3.71 -12.38 -8.92
N TYR A 383 -5.01 -12.02 -8.92
CA TYR A 383 -6.08 -12.86 -8.38
C TYR A 383 -6.11 -14.26 -9.01
N SER A 384 -5.81 -14.38 -10.31
CA SER A 384 -5.71 -15.67 -11.00
C SER A 384 -4.68 -16.61 -10.38
N LEU A 385 -3.48 -16.10 -10.07
CA LEU A 385 -2.41 -16.86 -9.39
C LEU A 385 -2.80 -17.18 -7.95
N ILE A 386 -3.40 -16.23 -7.24
CA ILE A 386 -3.92 -16.46 -5.88
C ILE A 386 -4.98 -17.56 -5.89
N ASN A 387 -5.90 -17.54 -6.86
CA ASN A 387 -6.92 -18.56 -7.01
C ASN A 387 -6.30 -19.93 -7.34
N HIS A 388 -5.23 -19.97 -8.13
CA HIS A 388 -4.48 -21.20 -8.38
C HIS A 388 -3.90 -21.79 -7.10
N ILE A 389 -3.27 -20.95 -6.28
CA ILE A 389 -2.75 -21.36 -4.98
C ILE A 389 -3.88 -21.91 -4.11
N ARG A 390 -5.04 -21.24 -4.05
CA ARG A 390 -6.22 -21.70 -3.31
C ARG A 390 -6.73 -23.06 -3.81
N GLU A 391 -6.82 -23.25 -5.12
CA GLU A 391 -7.25 -24.52 -5.72
C GLU A 391 -6.28 -25.65 -5.36
N LEU A 392 -4.96 -25.42 -5.45
CA LEU A 392 -3.95 -26.39 -5.01
C LEU A 392 -4.10 -26.74 -3.53
N LEU A 393 -4.25 -25.74 -2.66
CA LEU A 393 -4.47 -25.95 -1.23
C LEU A 393 -5.77 -26.73 -0.93
N SER A 394 -6.76 -26.69 -1.83
CA SER A 394 -8.05 -27.37 -1.68
C SER A 394 -8.11 -28.80 -2.25
N ARG A 395 -7.02 -29.30 -2.83
CA ARG A 395 -6.96 -30.68 -3.37
C ARG A 395 -7.00 -31.73 -2.25
N ASP A 396 -7.00 -33.00 -2.63
CA ASP A 396 -7.04 -34.16 -1.71
C ASP A 396 -5.68 -34.43 -1.01
N TRP A 397 -5.31 -33.51 -0.12
CA TRP A 397 -4.15 -33.54 0.79
C TRP A 397 -4.35 -32.55 1.95
N GLU A 398 -3.61 -32.69 3.05
CA GLU A 398 -3.65 -31.78 4.19
C GLU A 398 -2.53 -30.74 4.08
N CYS A 399 -2.90 -29.46 3.93
CA CYS A 399 -1.97 -28.35 3.81
C CYS A 399 -2.18 -27.29 4.90
N GLN A 400 -1.09 -26.76 5.45
CA GLN A 400 -1.11 -25.65 6.41
C GLN A 400 -0.16 -24.54 5.96
N LEU A 401 -0.71 -23.50 5.33
CA LEU A 401 0.04 -22.30 4.95
C LEU A 401 0.08 -21.31 6.11
N SER A 402 1.28 -20.92 6.53
CA SER A 402 1.50 -19.95 7.59
C SER A 402 2.62 -18.95 7.24
N HIS A 403 2.59 -17.80 7.89
CA HIS A 403 3.71 -16.88 7.89
C HIS A 403 4.70 -17.28 8.97
N TYR A 404 5.99 -17.28 8.64
CA TYR A 404 7.07 -17.45 9.60
C TYR A 404 8.06 -16.29 9.55
N TRP A 405 8.86 -16.14 10.59
CA TRP A 405 9.86 -15.07 10.64
C TRP A 405 11.04 -15.38 9.70
N ARG A 406 11.61 -14.34 9.08
CA ARG A 406 12.77 -14.44 8.18
C ARG A 406 13.95 -15.21 8.79
N GLU A 407 14.11 -15.15 10.11
CA GLU A 407 15.17 -15.81 10.86
C GLU A 407 15.13 -17.33 10.76
N GLY A 408 13.96 -17.95 10.51
CA GLY A 408 13.83 -19.39 10.27
C GLY A 408 13.59 -19.76 8.81
N ASN A 409 13.81 -18.84 7.86
CA ASN A 409 13.55 -19.06 6.44
C ASN A 409 14.78 -18.81 5.55
N SER A 410 16.00 -18.88 6.13
CA SER A 410 17.27 -18.57 5.47
C SER A 410 17.52 -19.41 4.21
N CYS A 411 17.28 -20.72 4.29
CA CYS A 411 17.48 -21.63 3.16
C CYS A 411 16.66 -21.22 1.93
N ALA A 412 15.38 -20.84 2.13
CA ALA A 412 14.52 -20.41 1.04
C ALA A 412 14.94 -19.05 0.48
N ASP A 413 15.34 -18.10 1.32
CA ASP A 413 15.89 -16.79 0.93
C ASP A 413 17.14 -16.94 0.04
N VAL A 414 18.06 -17.84 0.40
CA VAL A 414 19.25 -18.14 -0.40
C VAL A 414 18.87 -18.69 -1.78
N LEU A 415 17.94 -19.64 -1.85
CA LEU A 415 17.47 -20.20 -3.13
C LEU A 415 16.75 -19.16 -3.98
N ALA A 416 15.94 -18.30 -3.36
CA ALA A 416 15.25 -17.20 -4.05
C ALA A 416 16.24 -16.19 -4.63
N LYS A 417 17.29 -15.82 -3.90
CA LYS A 417 18.36 -14.94 -4.41
C LYS A 417 19.19 -15.61 -5.51
N MET A 418 19.52 -16.90 -5.34
CA MET A 418 20.23 -17.69 -6.34
C MET A 418 19.48 -17.70 -7.67
N SER A 419 18.14 -17.76 -7.64
CA SER A 419 17.30 -17.79 -8.84
C SER A 419 17.56 -16.63 -9.80
N LEU A 420 17.94 -15.45 -9.29
CA LEU A 420 18.17 -14.25 -10.08
C LEU A 420 19.39 -14.37 -11.02
N GLY A 421 20.31 -15.29 -10.72
CA GLY A 421 21.48 -15.60 -11.55
C GLY A 421 21.24 -16.75 -12.55
N LEU A 422 20.08 -17.42 -12.50
CA LEU A 422 19.75 -18.55 -13.37
C LEU A 422 19.05 -18.09 -14.65
N SER A 423 18.91 -19.00 -15.62
CA SER A 423 18.07 -18.76 -16.80
C SER A 423 16.60 -18.59 -16.41
N LEU A 424 15.84 -17.83 -17.21
CA LEU A 424 14.39 -17.68 -17.05
C LEU A 424 13.70 -19.05 -16.96
N GLY A 425 12.76 -19.18 -16.02
CA GLY A 425 12.00 -20.39 -15.77
C GLY A 425 12.37 -21.08 -14.46
N VAL A 426 12.00 -22.36 -14.35
CA VAL A 426 12.14 -23.15 -13.13
C VAL A 426 13.38 -24.04 -13.25
N THR A 427 14.22 -24.00 -12.23
CA THR A 427 15.32 -24.93 -12.00
C THR A 427 14.93 -25.86 -10.86
N LEU A 428 14.89 -27.16 -11.13
CA LEU A 428 14.61 -28.20 -10.14
C LEU A 428 15.91 -28.67 -9.50
N LEU A 429 15.91 -28.89 -8.18
CA LEU A 429 17.08 -29.21 -7.39
C LEU A 429 16.81 -30.49 -6.59
N PRO A 430 17.07 -31.68 -7.17
CA PRO A 430 16.93 -32.94 -6.44
C PRO A 430 17.85 -33.02 -5.23
N GLU A 431 19.03 -32.40 -5.31
CA GLU A 431 20.05 -32.35 -4.25
C GLU A 431 20.30 -30.90 -3.79
N PRO A 432 20.70 -30.68 -2.52
CA PRO A 432 20.96 -29.35 -1.99
C PRO A 432 22.20 -28.71 -2.64
N PRO A 433 22.09 -27.51 -3.26
CA PRO A 433 23.24 -26.78 -3.77
C PRO A 433 24.21 -26.38 -2.65
N ASP A 434 25.50 -26.24 -2.95
CA ASP A 434 26.52 -25.92 -1.93
C ASP A 434 26.22 -24.61 -1.17
N ILE A 435 25.60 -23.64 -1.83
CA ILE A 435 25.26 -22.34 -1.24
C ILE A 435 24.27 -22.44 -0.07
N VAL A 436 23.44 -23.50 0.00
CA VAL A 436 22.42 -23.66 1.05
C VAL A 436 22.83 -24.65 2.15
N LYS A 437 23.91 -25.43 1.95
CA LYS A 437 24.29 -26.51 2.89
C LYS A 437 24.64 -25.99 4.28
N SER A 438 25.25 -24.81 4.39
CA SER A 438 25.58 -24.20 5.69
C SER A 438 24.32 -23.84 6.48
N ASP A 439 23.34 -23.19 5.83
CA ASP A 439 22.08 -22.82 6.47
C ASP A 439 21.25 -24.06 6.82
N LEU A 440 21.23 -25.06 5.93
CA LEU A 440 20.56 -26.33 6.17
C LEU A 440 21.12 -27.05 7.42
N SER A 441 22.45 -27.06 7.57
CA SER A 441 23.08 -27.63 8.75
C SER A 441 22.78 -26.82 10.02
N ALA A 442 22.74 -25.50 9.93
CA ALA A 442 22.43 -24.62 11.05
C ALA A 442 20.98 -24.81 11.54
N ASP A 443 20.03 -24.95 10.61
CA ASP A 443 18.62 -25.23 10.90
C ASP A 443 18.45 -26.55 11.67
N VAL A 444 19.09 -27.63 11.21
CA VAL A 444 19.03 -28.95 11.88
C VAL A 444 19.72 -28.93 13.26
N MET A 445 20.74 -28.10 13.44
CA MET A 445 21.40 -27.90 14.75
C MET A 445 20.61 -26.99 15.71
N GLY A 446 19.49 -26.41 15.29
CA GLY A 446 18.66 -25.53 16.11
C GLY A 446 19.27 -24.13 16.31
N ALA A 447 19.98 -23.60 15.32
CA ALA A 447 20.49 -22.24 15.37
C ALA A 447 19.35 -21.22 15.48
N THR A 448 19.51 -20.20 16.33
CA THR A 448 18.49 -19.16 16.55
C THR A 448 19.07 -17.75 16.51
N CYS A 449 18.23 -16.77 16.18
CA CYS A 449 18.53 -15.34 16.15
C CYS A 449 17.60 -14.57 17.09
N LYS A 450 18.08 -13.45 17.65
CA LYS A 450 17.32 -12.60 18.58
C LYS A 450 16.44 -11.59 17.86
N ARG A 451 15.19 -11.46 18.30
CA ARG A 451 14.24 -10.44 17.81
C ARG A 451 13.50 -9.76 18.97
N TYR A 452 13.25 -8.46 18.86
CA TYR A 452 12.48 -7.67 19.83
C TYR A 452 11.08 -7.35 19.30
N VAL A 453 10.03 -7.80 19.99
CA VAL A 453 8.63 -7.61 19.59
C VAL A 453 7.91 -6.72 20.60
N LYS A 454 7.01 -5.85 20.13
CA LYS A 454 6.12 -5.07 21.01
C LYS A 454 4.93 -5.93 21.40
N LEU A 455 4.63 -6.04 22.69
CA LEU A 455 3.36 -6.63 23.14
C LEU A 455 2.22 -5.68 22.74
N SER A 456 1.25 -6.23 22.01
CA SER A 456 0.02 -5.56 21.58
C SER A 456 -0.90 -5.22 22.74
#